data_AF-A0A1J5DC24-F1
#
_entry.id   AF-A0A1J5DC24-F1
#
_cell.length_a   1.000
_cell.length_b   1.000
_cell.length_c   1.000
_cell.angle_alpha   90.00
_cell.angle_beta   90.00
_cell.angle_gamma   90.00
#
_symmetry.space_group_name_H-M   'P 1'
#
loop_
_entity.id
_entity.type
_entity.pdbx_description
1 polymer ?
#
loop_
_entity_poly.entity_id
_entity_poly.type
_entity_poly.pdbx_seq_one_letter_code
_entity_poly.pdbx_strand_id
1 'polypeptide(L)'
;MAKITQFKFGSIVIDGKKHRRDVLIFSDGTVKHRKGGFGMFGSHNIKKEEIEELVRGEPEVIIVGTGTDGKAKLAPEVEKWAKERNLSLIVQPSREALAKLNELTGQKKKIAALIHITC
;
A
#
# COMPACT_ATOMS: atom_id res chain seq x y z
N MET A 1 -10.19 -5.37 -8.72
CA MET A 1 -8.96 -5.09 -7.94
C MET A 1 -7.76 -5.62 -8.72
N ALA A 2 -6.65 -4.89 -8.69
CA ALA A 2 -5.45 -5.19 -9.47
C ALA A 2 -4.78 -6.51 -9.01
N LYS A 3 -4.32 -7.34 -9.96
CA LYS A 3 -3.72 -8.65 -9.66
C LYS A 3 -2.21 -8.53 -9.49
N ILE A 4 -1.71 -8.78 -8.28
CA ILE A 4 -0.26 -8.88 -8.02
C ILE A 4 0.22 -10.29 -8.35
N THR A 5 1.27 -10.39 -9.15
CA THR A 5 1.82 -11.68 -9.61
C THR A 5 3.24 -11.93 -9.11
N GLN A 6 4.03 -10.88 -8.87
CA GLN A 6 5.40 -11.01 -8.38
C GLN A 6 5.77 -9.85 -7.47
N PHE A 7 6.53 -10.13 -6.42
CA PHE A 7 7.09 -9.13 -5.52
C PHE A 7 8.51 -9.53 -5.09
N LYS A 8 9.44 -8.58 -5.15
CA LYS A 8 10.81 -8.69 -4.62
C LYS A 8 11.34 -7.29 -4.30
N PHE A 9 12.47 -7.23 -3.60
CA PHE A 9 13.14 -5.97 -3.33
C PHE A 9 13.34 -5.16 -4.62
N GLY A 10 12.87 -3.91 -4.61
CA GLY A 10 12.97 -2.97 -5.73
C GLY A 10 12.03 -3.25 -6.91
N SER A 11 11.12 -4.24 -6.84
CA SER A 11 10.09 -4.39 -7.88
C SER A 11 8.83 -5.15 -7.48
N ILE A 12 7.70 -4.71 -8.02
CA ILE A 12 6.39 -5.39 -7.95
C ILE A 12 5.79 -5.52 -9.35
N VAL A 13 5.08 -6.62 -9.64
CA VAL A 13 4.37 -6.83 -10.90
C VAL A 13 2.87 -6.89 -10.64
N ILE A 14 2.14 -5.95 -11.22
CA ILE A 14 0.69 -5.78 -11.06
C ILE A 14 0.06 -5.76 -12.44
N ASP A 15 -0.94 -6.61 -12.67
CA ASP A 15 -1.61 -6.78 -13.97
C ASP A 15 -0.62 -6.97 -15.14
N GLY A 16 0.41 -7.77 -14.90
CA GLY A 16 1.49 -8.03 -15.88
C GLY A 16 2.49 -6.88 -16.07
N LYS A 17 2.26 -5.71 -15.47
CA LYS A 17 3.15 -4.55 -15.57
C LYS A 17 4.14 -4.53 -14.41
N LYS A 18 5.43 -4.36 -14.73
CA LYS A 18 6.49 -4.23 -13.72
C LYS A 18 6.66 -2.79 -13.27
N HIS A 19 6.63 -2.59 -11.96
CA HIS A 19 6.88 -1.32 -11.29
C HIS A 19 8.21 -1.40 -10.53
N ARG A 20 9.03 -0.35 -10.63
CA ARG A 20 10.30 -0.18 -9.91
C ARG A 20 10.25 1.02 -8.96
N ARG A 21 9.06 1.36 -8.50
CA ARG A 21 8.79 2.39 -7.50
C ARG A 21 7.66 1.90 -6.61
N ASP A 22 7.60 2.46 -5.41
CA ASP A 22 6.46 2.32 -4.53
C ASP A 22 5.15 2.62 -5.27
N VAL A 23 4.09 1.91 -4.89
CA VAL A 23 2.79 2.00 -5.56
C VAL A 23 1.66 2.26 -4.57
N LEU A 24 0.71 3.05 -5.03
CA LEU A 24 -0.64 3.17 -4.48
C LEU A 24 -1.57 2.33 -5.37
N ILE A 25 -2.30 1.41 -4.75
CA ILE A 25 -3.30 0.55 -5.38
C ILE A 25 -4.64 0.97 -4.82
N PHE A 26 -5.53 1.47 -5.68
CA PHE A 26 -6.85 1.95 -5.29
C PHE A 26 -7.88 0.81 -5.32
N SER A 27 -9.01 1.00 -4.63
CA SER A 27 -10.09 0.01 -4.53
C SER A 27 -10.76 -0.32 -5.86
N ASP A 28 -10.71 0.60 -6.83
CA ASP A 28 -11.14 0.39 -8.21
C ASP A 28 -10.13 -0.45 -9.04
N GLY A 29 -8.93 -0.70 -8.51
CA GLY A 29 -7.84 -1.38 -9.20
C GLY A 29 -6.86 -0.44 -9.91
N THR A 30 -7.06 0.87 -9.86
CA THR A 30 -6.11 1.84 -10.41
C THR A 30 -4.77 1.72 -9.66
N VAL A 31 -3.66 1.80 -10.38
CA VAL A 31 -2.30 1.78 -9.80
C VAL A 31 -1.58 3.07 -10.13
N LYS A 32 -1.09 3.76 -9.11
CA LYS A 32 -0.30 4.99 -9.23
C LYS A 32 1.06 4.81 -8.57
N HIS A 33 2.09 5.46 -9.09
CA HIS A 33 3.36 5.53 -8.38
C HIS A 33 3.26 6.50 -7.21
N ARG A 34 3.75 6.06 -6.05
CA ARG A 34 3.92 6.91 -4.88
C ARG A 34 4.88 8.05 -5.22
N LYS A 35 4.60 9.24 -4.69
CA LYS A 35 5.46 10.41 -4.84
C LYS A 35 6.40 10.51 -3.64
N GLY A 36 7.66 10.86 -3.90
CA GLY A 36 8.69 10.97 -2.86
C GLY A 36 9.67 9.80 -2.88
N GLY A 37 10.91 10.08 -2.46
CA GLY A 37 12.04 9.18 -2.65
C GLY A 37 12.82 9.45 -3.95
N PHE A 38 13.86 8.66 -4.20
CA PHE A 38 14.75 8.78 -5.35
C PHE A 38 14.81 7.47 -6.15
N GLY A 39 14.24 7.48 -7.36
CA GLY A 39 14.18 6.29 -8.20
C GLY A 39 13.33 5.20 -7.56
N MET A 40 13.96 4.04 -7.27
CA MET A 40 13.30 2.91 -6.60
C MET A 40 13.26 3.02 -5.08
N PHE A 41 14.07 3.91 -4.49
CA PHE A 41 14.13 4.11 -3.05
C PHE A 41 13.07 5.10 -2.61
N GLY A 42 11.92 4.60 -2.18
CA GLY A 42 10.86 5.41 -1.58
C GLY A 42 11.27 6.01 -0.23
N SER A 43 10.56 7.06 0.20
CA SER A 43 10.73 7.62 1.55
C SER A 43 10.34 6.59 2.61
N HIS A 44 11.18 6.37 3.62
CA HIS A 44 10.80 5.56 4.78
C HIS A 44 9.70 6.21 5.62
N ASN A 45 9.48 7.51 5.52
CA ASN A 45 8.32 8.14 6.15
C ASN A 45 7.14 8.10 5.18
N ILE A 46 6.10 7.34 5.55
CA ILE A 46 4.81 7.29 4.87
C ILE A 46 3.91 8.33 5.52
N LYS A 47 3.54 9.34 4.76
CA LYS A 47 2.82 10.50 5.27
C LYS A 47 1.33 10.31 5.22
N LYS A 48 0.61 11.07 6.05
CA LYS A 48 -0.84 11.06 6.12
C LYS A 48 -1.50 11.36 4.78
N GLU A 49 -0.97 12.29 4.00
CA GLU A 49 -1.55 12.71 2.72
C GLU A 49 -1.58 11.55 1.70
N GLU A 50 -0.63 10.62 1.80
CA GLU A 50 -0.54 9.44 0.93
C GLU A 50 -1.65 8.43 1.25
N ILE A 51 -2.01 8.33 2.54
CA ILE A 51 -3.10 7.49 3.02
C ILE A 51 -4.46 8.15 2.74
N GLU A 52 -4.56 9.46 2.91
CA GLU A 52 -5.74 10.24 2.52
C GLU A 52 -6.04 10.11 1.03
N GLU A 53 -5.01 10.01 0.18
CA GLU A 53 -5.21 9.77 -1.25
C GLU A 53 -5.98 8.46 -1.51
N LEU A 54 -5.67 7.39 -0.76
CA LEU A 54 -6.30 6.07 -0.91
C LEU A 54 -7.77 6.03 -0.50
N VAL A 55 -8.24 6.99 0.31
CA VAL A 55 -9.64 7.06 0.76
C VAL A 55 -10.60 7.43 -0.37
N ARG A 56 -10.12 8.04 -1.45
CA ARG A 56 -10.96 8.51 -2.56
C ARG A 56 -11.84 7.42 -3.18
N GLY A 57 -11.46 6.15 -3.05
CA GLY A 57 -12.23 5.01 -3.52
C GLY A 57 -13.12 4.35 -2.47
N GLU A 58 -13.36 5.01 -1.33
CA GLU A 58 -14.13 4.50 -0.17
C GLU A 58 -13.79 3.04 0.18
N PRO A 59 -12.51 2.73 0.46
CA PRO A 59 -12.11 1.38 0.83
C PRO A 59 -12.65 1.03 2.23
N GLU A 60 -13.03 -0.24 2.40
CA GLU A 60 -13.31 -0.83 3.72
C GLU A 60 -12.02 -1.05 4.51
N VAL A 61 -10.92 -1.34 3.81
CA VAL A 61 -9.62 -1.63 4.41
C VAL A 61 -8.51 -0.91 3.63
N ILE A 62 -7.60 -0.26 4.35
CA ILE A 62 -6.35 0.27 3.82
C ILE A 62 -5.19 -0.57 4.35
N ILE A 63 -4.35 -1.07 3.45
CA ILE A 63 -3.17 -1.86 3.79
C ILE A 63 -1.90 -1.06 3.47
N VAL A 64 -0.98 -0.98 4.43
CA VAL A 64 0.32 -0.31 4.26
C VAL A 64 1.42 -1.35 4.37
N GLY A 65 2.11 -1.59 3.25
CA GLY A 65 3.34 -2.37 3.15
C GLY A 65 4.55 -1.50 3.47
N THR A 66 5.24 -1.79 4.57
CA THR A 66 6.36 -0.98 5.10
C THR A 66 7.73 -1.35 4.55
N GLY A 67 7.78 -2.16 3.50
CA GLY A 67 9.02 -2.62 2.87
C GLY A 67 9.30 -4.09 3.15
N THR A 68 10.31 -4.63 2.50
CA THR A 68 10.74 -6.03 2.66
C THR A 68 11.28 -6.31 4.05
N ASP A 69 11.85 -5.29 4.71
CA ASP A 69 12.40 -5.39 6.07
C ASP A 69 11.54 -4.61 7.08
N GLY A 70 10.43 -4.02 6.63
CA GLY A 70 9.50 -3.25 7.44
C GLY A 70 10.10 -1.97 8.04
N LYS A 71 11.11 -1.37 7.40
CA LYS A 71 11.81 -0.19 7.95
C LYS A 71 11.07 1.12 7.68
N ALA A 72 10.20 1.16 6.70
CA ALA A 72 9.33 2.32 6.51
C ALA A 72 8.33 2.44 7.67
N LYS A 73 8.12 3.67 8.12
CA LYS A 73 7.22 4.01 9.23
C LYS A 73 6.05 4.82 8.71
N LEU A 74 4.87 4.44 9.20
CA LEU A 74 3.68 5.24 9.05
C LEU A 74 3.72 6.41 10.03
N ALA A 75 3.31 7.60 9.58
CA ALA A 75 3.22 8.75 10.45
C ALA A 75 2.19 8.49 11.59
N PRO A 76 2.53 8.79 12.86
CA PRO A 76 1.72 8.40 14.02
C PRO A 76 0.31 9.01 14.02
N GLU A 77 0.13 10.17 13.39
CA GLU A 77 -1.18 10.82 13.25
C GLU A 77 -2.16 10.03 12.37
N VAL A 78 -1.68 9.10 11.54
CA VAL A 78 -2.53 8.31 10.64
C VAL A 78 -3.40 7.32 11.40
N GLU A 79 -2.87 6.68 12.44
CA GLU A 79 -3.65 5.71 13.22
C GLU A 79 -4.85 6.37 13.90
N LYS A 80 -4.62 7.54 14.51
CA LYS A 80 -5.69 8.35 15.12
C LYS A 80 -6.72 8.77 14.08
N TRP A 81 -6.26 9.30 12.96
CA TRP A 81 -7.13 9.75 11.86
C TRP A 81 -7.95 8.60 11.25
N ALA A 82 -7.37 7.40 11.11
CA ALA A 82 -8.07 6.23 10.57
C ALA A 82 -9.16 5.75 11.55
N LYS A 83 -8.85 5.73 12.84
CA LYS A 83 -9.80 5.37 13.91
C LYS A 83 -10.99 6.33 13.96
N GLU A 84 -10.76 7.64 13.87
CA GLU A 84 -11.80 8.66 13.85
C GLU A 84 -12.77 8.51 12.66
N ARG A 85 -12.30 7.90 11.56
CA ARG A 85 -13.08 7.66 10.33
C ARG A 85 -13.67 6.25 10.24
N ASN A 86 -13.52 5.42 11.27
CA ASN A 86 -13.86 3.99 11.24
C ASN A 86 -13.23 3.23 10.04
N LEU A 87 -12.04 3.66 9.61
CA LEU A 87 -11.28 3.00 8.56
C LEU A 87 -10.43 1.87 9.16
N SER A 88 -10.56 0.67 8.60
CA SER A 88 -9.68 -0.45 8.99
C SER A 88 -8.30 -0.26 8.36
N LEU A 89 -7.30 0.01 9.20
CA LEU A 89 -5.93 0.22 8.78
C LEU A 89 -5.06 -0.97 9.21
N ILE A 90 -4.35 -1.57 8.25
CA ILE A 90 -3.43 -2.69 8.49
C ILE A 90 -2.03 -2.25 8.06
N VAL A 91 -1.06 -2.31 8.98
CA VAL A 91 0.34 -1.92 8.71
C VAL A 91 1.23 -3.14 8.94
N GLN A 92 1.91 -3.60 7.90
CA GLN A 92 2.73 -4.82 7.93
C GLN A 92 3.91 -4.70 6.94
N PRO A 93 4.96 -5.53 7.06
CA PRO A 93 5.95 -5.60 6.01
C PRO A 93 5.31 -6.03 4.68
N SER A 94 5.92 -5.61 3.57
CA SER A 94 5.27 -5.63 2.26
C SER A 94 4.90 -7.04 1.77
N ARG A 95 5.58 -8.09 2.23
CA ARG A 95 5.23 -9.47 1.85
C ARG A 95 3.90 -9.89 2.50
N GLU A 96 3.75 -9.60 3.78
CA GLU A 96 2.58 -9.88 4.61
C GLU A 96 1.41 -9.01 4.16
N ALA A 97 1.66 -7.72 3.89
CA ALA A 97 0.67 -6.80 3.34
C ALA A 97 0.07 -7.32 2.02
N LEU A 98 0.90 -7.84 1.11
CA LEU A 98 0.42 -8.42 -0.15
C LEU A 98 -0.35 -9.73 0.05
N ALA A 99 0.08 -10.58 0.99
CA ALA A 99 -0.67 -11.77 1.35
C ALA A 99 -2.06 -11.41 1.89
N LYS A 100 -2.13 -10.42 2.78
CA LYS A 100 -3.40 -9.93 3.34
C LYS A 100 -4.30 -9.30 2.29
N LEU A 101 -3.71 -8.54 1.36
CA LEU A 101 -4.42 -7.95 0.24
C LEU A 101 -5.07 -9.03 -0.64
N ASN A 102 -4.34 -10.09 -0.99
CA ASN A 102 -4.88 -11.19 -1.79
C ASN A 102 -6.00 -11.95 -1.05
N GLU A 103 -5.83 -12.22 0.24
CA GLU A 103 -6.85 -12.84 1.10
C GLU A 103 -8.15 -12.03 1.11
N LEU A 104 -8.07 -10.72 1.39
CA LEU A 104 -9.24 -9.86 1.48
C LEU A 104 -9.88 -9.61 0.11
N THR A 105 -9.09 -9.58 -0.97
CA THR A 105 -9.61 -9.49 -2.34
C THR A 105 -10.48 -10.71 -2.67
N GLY A 106 -10.08 -11.91 -2.24
CA GLY A 106 -10.88 -13.13 -2.36
C GLY A 106 -12.24 -13.06 -1.63
N GLN A 107 -12.33 -12.24 -0.59
CA GLN A 107 -13.57 -11.98 0.17
C GLN A 107 -14.44 -10.87 -0.46
N LYS A 108 -14.07 -10.34 -1.64
CA LYS A 108 -14.77 -9.24 -2.35
C LYS A 108 -14.84 -7.92 -1.57
N LYS A 109 -13.95 -7.68 -0.61
CA LYS A 109 -13.86 -6.39 0.09
C LYS A 109 -13.25 -5.31 -0.80
N LYS A 110 -13.70 -4.06 -0.65
CA LYS A 110 -13.05 -2.89 -1.25
C LYS A 110 -11.80 -2.55 -0.46
N ILE A 111 -10.62 -2.76 -1.06
CA ILE A 111 -9.34 -2.58 -0.37
C ILE A 111 -8.48 -1.63 -1.18
N ALA A 112 -7.82 -0.71 -0.49
CA ALA A 112 -6.75 0.10 -1.05
C ALA A 112 -5.42 -0.24 -0.36
N ALA A 113 -4.29 -0.01 -1.03
CA ALA A 113 -2.99 -0.29 -0.47
C ALA A 113 -1.89 0.67 -0.91
N LEU A 114 -0.92 0.90 -0.02
CA LEU A 114 0.37 1.50 -0.32
C LEU A 114 1.44 0.45 -0.12
N ILE A 115 2.27 0.17 -1.13
CA ILE A 115 3.33 -0.83 -1.03
C ILE A 115 4.68 -0.17 -1.22
N HIS A 116 5.48 -0.14 -0.15
CA HIS A 116 6.90 0.16 -0.22
C HIS A 116 7.65 -1.07 -0.75
N ILE A 117 8.44 -0.90 -1.82
CA ILE A 117 9.06 -2.06 -2.51
C ILE A 117 10.51 -2.31 -2.10
N THR A 118 11.11 -1.42 -1.32
CA THR A 118 12.46 -1.57 -0.74
C THR A 118 12.38 -1.87 0.76
N CYS A 119 13.33 -1.40 1.59
CA CYS A 119 13.45 -1.80 2.99
C CYS A 119 12.40 -1.20 3.91
#